data_AF-A0ABD2N453-F1
#
_entry.id   AF-A0ABD2N453-F1
#
_cell.length_a   1.000
_cell.length_b   1.000
_cell.length_c   1.000
_cell.angle_alpha   90.00
_cell.angle_beta   90.00
_cell.angle_gamma   90.00
#
_symmetry.space_group_name_H-M   'P 1'
#
loop_
_entity.id
_entity.type
_entity.pdbx_description
1 polymer ?
#
loop_
_entity_poly.entity_id
_entity_poly.type
_entity_poly.pdbx_seq_one_letter_code
_entity_poly.pdbx_strand_id
1 'polypeptide(L)'
;MPLFGNKFSPKKTPLRKGGLQLSNENKLEELVLDNRNVLLQLGHHTLKFQNGEWIPESGADASIYKTNQKLKKQVHELQEENNLLKVKFEILLNLVSSFFLSQMY
;
A
#
# COMPACT_ATOMS: atom_id res chain seq x y z
N MET A 1 -33.94 56.79 26.80
CA MET A 1 -34.45 56.06 25.62
C MET A 1 -33.28 55.26 25.03
N PRO A 2 -33.32 53.92 24.98
CA PRO A 2 -32.21 53.12 24.47
C PRO A 2 -32.23 53.07 22.94
N LEU A 3 -31.08 53.38 22.31
CA LEU A 3 -30.86 53.57 20.88
C LEU A 3 -30.42 52.30 20.11
N PHE A 4 -30.51 51.12 20.73
CA PHE A 4 -30.08 49.86 20.12
C PHE A 4 -31.20 48.82 20.20
N GLY A 5 -32.13 48.90 19.25
CA GLY A 5 -33.11 47.86 18.99
C GLY A 5 -32.46 46.69 18.25
N ASN A 6 -32.41 45.53 18.90
CA ASN A 6 -31.88 44.28 18.41
C ASN A 6 -32.52 43.88 17.06
N LYS A 7 -31.83 44.15 15.94
CA LYS A 7 -32.30 43.89 14.56
C LYS A 7 -31.67 42.66 13.90
N PHE A 8 -31.15 41.72 14.69
CA PHE A 8 -30.65 40.47 14.15
C PHE A 8 -31.25 39.27 14.88
N SER A 9 -32.43 38.85 14.44
CA SER A 9 -32.89 37.47 14.66
C SER A 9 -32.56 36.66 13.40
N PRO A 10 -31.50 35.81 13.42
CA PRO A 10 -31.21 34.98 12.27
C PRO A 10 -32.42 34.08 12.03
N LYS A 11 -33.02 34.19 10.83
CA LYS A 11 -34.14 33.33 10.42
C LYS A 11 -33.67 31.88 10.54
N LYS A 12 -34.50 31.02 11.15
CA LYS A 12 -34.20 29.58 11.21
C LYS A 12 -33.99 29.07 9.79
N THR A 13 -32.80 28.55 9.52
CA THR A 13 -32.47 27.93 8.24
C THR A 13 -33.49 26.84 7.96
N PRO A 14 -34.13 26.83 6.77
CA PRO A 14 -35.12 25.81 6.44
C PRO A 14 -34.47 24.43 6.56
N LEU A 15 -35.15 23.51 7.25
CA LEU A 15 -34.69 22.13 7.36
C LEU A 15 -34.56 21.58 5.94
N ARG A 16 -33.33 21.25 5.54
CA ARG A 16 -33.05 20.65 4.23
C ARG A 16 -33.90 19.38 4.13
N LYS A 17 -34.94 19.39 3.28
CA LYS A 17 -35.84 18.24 2.98
C LYS A 17 -35.15 17.14 2.16
N GLY A 18 -33.93 16.81 2.55
CA GLY A 18 -33.07 15.86 1.89
C GLY A 18 -32.03 15.42 2.89
N GLY A 19 -32.47 14.67 3.91
CA GLY A 19 -31.56 13.72 4.51
C GLY A 19 -31.09 12.83 3.38
N LEU A 20 -29.78 12.70 3.21
CA LEU A 20 -29.21 11.71 2.30
C LEU A 20 -29.71 10.35 2.80
N GLN A 21 -30.85 9.89 2.25
CA GLN A 21 -31.39 8.58 2.54
C GLN A 21 -30.46 7.59 1.83
N LEU A 22 -29.38 7.24 2.51
CA LEU A 22 -28.50 6.10 2.19
C LEU A 22 -29.20 4.78 2.58
N SER A 23 -30.52 4.70 2.36
CA SER A 23 -31.39 3.59 2.77
C SER A 23 -31.32 2.41 1.80
N ASN A 24 -30.54 2.56 0.72
CA ASN A 24 -30.28 1.50 -0.23
C ASN A 24 -28.88 0.95 0.06
N GLU A 25 -28.78 -0.03 0.95
CA GLU A 25 -27.53 -0.77 1.22
C GLU A 25 -26.86 -1.22 -0.10
N ASN A 26 -27.67 -1.69 -1.06
CA ASN A 26 -27.23 -2.09 -2.39
C ASN A 26 -26.51 -0.98 -3.18
N LYS A 27 -26.91 0.29 -3.01
CA LYS A 27 -26.28 1.43 -3.72
C LYS A 27 -24.95 1.81 -3.06
N LEU A 28 -24.81 1.54 -1.77
CA LEU A 28 -23.57 1.78 -1.03
C LEU A 28 -22.54 0.70 -1.38
N GLU A 29 -22.97 -0.55 -1.53
CA GLU A 29 -22.14 -1.66 -1.98
C GLU A 29 -21.56 -1.43 -3.38
N GLU A 30 -22.36 -1.02 -4.36
CA GLU A 30 -21.86 -0.66 -5.71
C GLU A 30 -20.80 0.45 -5.65
N LEU A 31 -21.03 1.51 -4.87
CA LEU A 31 -20.09 2.62 -4.72
C LEU A 31 -18.79 2.22 -3.99
N VAL A 32 -18.84 1.20 -3.13
CA VAL A 32 -17.70 0.67 -2.38
C VAL A 32 -16.92 -0.38 -3.19
N LEU A 33 -17.60 -1.12 -4.06
CA LEU A 33 -16.99 -2.13 -4.92
C LEU A 33 -16.20 -1.49 -6.07
N ASP A 34 -16.72 -0.45 -6.70
CA ASP A 34 -16.07 0.22 -7.83
C ASP A 34 -14.86 1.10 -7.43
N ASN A 35 -14.84 1.59 -6.18
CA ASN A 35 -13.83 2.55 -5.70
C ASN A 35 -12.79 1.98 -4.73
N ARG A 36 -12.43 0.69 -4.84
CA ARG A 36 -11.34 0.13 -4.00
C ARG A 36 -9.96 0.72 -4.29
N ASN A 37 -9.80 1.40 -5.43
CA ASN A 37 -8.52 1.94 -5.84
C ASN A 37 -8.53 3.45 -5.63
N VAL A 38 -7.83 3.92 -4.58
CA VAL A 38 -7.61 5.36 -4.40
C VAL A 38 -6.60 5.81 -5.45
N LEU A 39 -7.06 6.58 -6.41
CA LEU A 39 -6.24 7.19 -7.45
C LEU A 39 -5.99 8.65 -7.07
N LEU A 40 -4.73 9.04 -6.95
CA LEU A 40 -4.29 10.40 -6.71
C LEU A 40 -3.69 10.95 -8.01
N GLN A 41 -4.30 11.98 -8.56
CA GLN A 41 -3.78 12.68 -9.74
C GLN A 41 -3.19 14.02 -9.30
N LEU A 42 -1.86 14.15 -9.39
CA LEU A 42 -1.15 15.42 -9.20
C LEU A 42 -0.62 15.90 -10.56
N GLY A 43 -1.35 16.81 -11.20
CA GLY A 43 -0.98 17.33 -12.51
C GLY A 43 -0.92 16.23 -13.56
N HIS A 44 0.27 15.93 -14.07
CA HIS A 44 0.52 14.86 -15.06
C HIS A 44 0.86 13.49 -14.43
N HIS A 45 0.97 13.41 -13.11
CA HIS A 45 1.30 12.18 -12.39
C HIS A 45 0.05 11.53 -11.81
N THR A 46 -0.08 10.23 -12.05
CA THR A 46 -1.15 9.40 -11.47
C THR A 46 -0.51 8.39 -10.52
N LEU A 47 -1.03 8.32 -9.30
CA LEU A 47 -0.58 7.43 -8.22
C LEU A 47 -1.76 6.57 -7.79
N LYS A 48 -1.56 5.26 -7.70
CA LYS A 48 -2.55 4.30 -7.24
C LYS A 48 -2.18 3.80 -5.86
N PHE A 49 -3.06 3.95 -4.88
CA PHE A 49 -2.86 3.33 -3.58
C PHE A 49 -3.20 1.84 -3.65
N GLN A 50 -2.25 0.98 -3.33
CA GLN A 50 -2.45 -0.47 -3.29
C GLN A 50 -1.62 -1.07 -2.15
N ASN A 51 -2.24 -1.93 -1.34
CA ASN A 51 -1.61 -2.66 -0.23
C ASN A 51 -0.87 -1.76 0.79
N GLY A 52 -1.34 -0.52 1.01
CA GLY A 52 -0.73 0.40 1.96
C GLY A 52 0.33 1.34 1.38
N GLU A 53 0.69 1.20 0.09
CA GLU A 53 1.71 2.01 -0.58
C GLU A 53 1.13 2.76 -1.79
N TRP A 54 1.72 3.92 -2.11
CA TRP A 54 1.40 4.69 -3.32
C TRP A 54 2.27 4.22 -4.48
N ILE A 55 1.63 3.68 -5.52
CA ILE A 55 2.28 3.16 -6.72
C ILE A 55 2.15 4.19 -7.85
N PRO A 56 3.24 4.77 -8.36
CA PRO A 56 3.19 5.66 -9.52
C PRO A 56 2.80 4.88 -10.78
N GLU A 57 1.74 5.33 -11.45
CA GLU A 57 1.21 4.75 -12.69
C GLU A 57 1.62 5.59 -13.92
N SER A 58 1.79 6.91 -13.78
CA SER A 58 2.23 7.81 -14.84
C SER A 58 3.48 8.62 -14.46
N GLY A 59 4.38 8.82 -15.43
CA GLY A 59 5.61 9.61 -15.33
C GLY A 59 6.90 8.79 -15.23
N ALA A 60 8.05 9.48 -15.20
CA ALA A 60 9.37 8.85 -15.04
C ALA A 60 9.44 7.97 -13.78
N ASP A 61 8.78 8.39 -12.70
CA ASP A 61 8.71 7.69 -11.42
C ASP A 61 8.01 6.33 -11.50
N ALA A 62 7.08 6.14 -12.44
CA ALA A 62 6.43 4.85 -12.67
C ALA A 62 7.42 3.81 -13.23
N SER A 63 8.33 4.24 -14.10
CA SER A 63 9.39 3.37 -14.62
C SER A 63 10.38 2.98 -13.52
N ILE A 64 10.79 3.96 -12.70
CA ILE A 64 11.73 3.77 -11.59
C ILE A 64 11.12 2.86 -10.52
N TYR A 65 9.81 2.98 -10.23
CA TYR A 65 9.13 2.10 -9.30
C TYR A 65 9.11 0.65 -9.80
N LYS A 66 8.78 0.44 -11.09
CA LYS A 66 8.79 -0.90 -11.70
C LYS A 66 10.19 -1.52 -11.70
N THR A 67 11.24 -0.76 -12.00
CA THR A 67 12.62 -1.28 -11.94
C THR A 67 13.04 -1.60 -10.52
N ASN A 68 12.73 -0.74 -9.54
CA ASN A 68 12.98 -1.01 -8.13
C ASN A 68 12.26 -2.27 -7.64
N GLN A 69 11.01 -2.49 -8.05
CA GLN A 69 10.28 -3.69 -7.69
C GLN A 69 10.93 -4.96 -8.26
N LYS A 70 11.41 -4.91 -9.51
CA LYS A 70 12.17 -6.02 -10.12
C LYS A 70 13.48 -6.25 -9.37
N LEU A 71 14.23 -5.20 -9.05
CA LEU A 71 15.48 -5.28 -8.31
C LEU A 71 15.26 -5.88 -6.90
N LYS A 72 14.21 -5.47 -6.19
CA LYS A 72 13.86 -6.06 -4.88
C LYS A 72 13.63 -7.57 -4.98
N LYS A 73 12.96 -8.03 -6.03
CA LYS A 73 12.76 -9.48 -6.28
C LYS A 73 14.08 -10.19 -6.54
N GLN A 74 14.93 -9.63 -7.41
CA GLN A 74 16.25 -10.22 -7.69
C GLN A 74 17.14 -10.28 -6.46
N VAL A 75 17.14 -9.23 -5.63
CA VAL A 75 17.90 -9.24 -4.36
C VAL A 75 17.38 -10.33 -3.43
N HIS A 76 16.07 -10.52 -3.36
CA HIS A 76 15.47 -11.57 -2.54
C HIS A 76 15.86 -12.97 -3.05
N GLU A 77 15.72 -13.23 -4.35
CA GLU A 77 16.12 -14.48 -4.99
C GLU A 77 17.61 -14.78 -4.75
N LEU A 78 18.49 -13.79 -4.98
CA LEU A 78 19.92 -13.92 -4.73
C LEU A 78 20.25 -14.17 -3.25
N GLN A 79 19.49 -13.56 -2.34
CA GLN A 79 19.67 -13.80 -0.91
C GLN A 79 19.28 -15.23 -0.52
N GLU A 80 18.20 -15.77 -1.08
CA GLU A 80 17.79 -17.16 -0.88
C GLU A 80 18.83 -18.14 -1.45
N GLU A 81 19.32 -17.90 -2.67
CA GLU A 81 20.40 -18.68 -3.26
C GLU A 81 21.68 -18.64 -2.40
N ASN A 82 22.06 -17.46 -1.91
CA ASN A 82 23.22 -17.31 -1.03
C ASN A 82 23.06 -18.10 0.26
N ASN A 83 21.89 -18.03 0.89
CA ASN A 83 21.58 -18.79 2.10
C ASN A 83 21.63 -20.31 1.84
N LEU A 84 21.07 -20.78 0.73
CA LEU A 84 21.14 -22.18 0.34
C LEU A 84 22.58 -22.64 0.12
N LEU A 85 23.40 -21.83 -0.56
CA LEU A 85 24.81 -22.14 -0.79
C LEU A 85 25.58 -22.26 0.52
N LYS A 86 25.34 -21.36 1.48
CA LYS A 86 25.95 -21.46 2.83
C LYS A 86 25.65 -22.80 3.49
N VAL A 87 24.39 -23.21 3.50
CA VAL A 87 23.97 -24.50 4.08
C VAL A 87 24.64 -25.68 3.35
N LYS A 88 24.71 -25.64 2.01
CA LYS A 88 25.41 -26.67 1.24
C LYS A 88 26.88 -26.76 1.63
N PHE A 89 27.56 -25.62 1.79
CA PHE A 89 28.96 -25.59 2.23
C PHE A 89 29.12 -26.14 3.64
N GLU A 90 28.27 -25.76 4.59
CA GLU A 90 28.30 -26.30 5.96
C GLU A 90 28.13 -27.81 5.98
N ILE A 91 27.18 -28.36 5.21
CA ILE A 91 26.99 -29.81 5.11
C ILE A 91 28.23 -30.48 4.53
N LEU A 92 28.77 -29.95 3.43
CA LEU A 92 29.97 -30.51 2.80
C LEU A 92 31.18 -30.48 3.76
N LEU A 93 31.36 -29.37 4.47
CA LEU A 93 32.41 -29.24 5.50
C LEU A 93 32.22 -30.24 6.63
N ASN A 94 30.99 -30.45 7.09
CA ASN A 94 30.67 -31.44 8.11
C ASN A 94 30.95 -32.87 7.63
N LEU A 95 30.59 -33.19 6.39
CA LEU A 95 30.85 -34.52 5.78
C LEU A 95 32.35 -34.79 5.64
N VAL A 96 33.12 -33.80 5.19
CA VAL A 96 34.57 -33.91 5.08
C VAL A 96 35.20 -34.07 6.46
N SER A 97 34.78 -33.26 7.43
CA SER A 97 35.29 -33.33 8.80
C SER A 97 34.97 -34.67 9.46
N SER A 98 33.75 -35.18 9.30
CA SER A 98 33.36 -36.49 9.85
C SER A 98 34.11 -37.64 9.18
N PHE A 99 34.34 -37.56 7.87
CA PHE A 99 35.16 -38.53 7.15
C PHE A 99 36.59 -38.57 7.70
N PHE A 100 37.24 -37.42 7.86
CA PHE A 100 38.60 -37.37 8.40
C PHE A 100 38.69 -37.87 9.84
N LEU A 101 37.71 -37.52 10.68
CA LEU A 101 37.63 -38.05 12.04
C LEU A 101 37.47 -39.57 12.03
N SER A 102 36.64 -40.13 11.13
CA SER A 102 36.47 -41.59 11.00
C SER A 102 37.72 -42.33 10.51
N GLN A 103 38.67 -41.66 9.86
CA GLN A 103 39.94 -42.26 9.43
C GLN A 103 41.03 -42.21 10.53
N MET A 104 40.81 -41.39 11.56
CA MET A 104 41.76 -41.18 12.67
C MET A 104 41.50 -42.09 13.88
N TYR A 105 40.37 -42.81 13.91
CA TYR A 105 39.98 -43.80 14.92
C TYR A 105 39.84 -45.17 14.28
#